data_AF-A0A6A5GKD6-F1
#
_entry.id   AF-A0A6A5GKD6-F1
#
_cell.length_a   1.000
_cell.length_b   1.000
_cell.length_c   1.000
_cell.angle_alpha   90.00
_cell.angle_beta   90.00
_cell.angle_gamma   90.00
#
_symmetry.space_group_name_H-M   'P 1'
#
loop_
_entity.id
_entity.type
_entity.pdbx_description
1 polymer ?
#
loop_
_entity_poly.entity_id
_entity_poly.type
_entity_poly.pdbx_seq_one_letter_code
_entity_poly.pdbx_strand_id
1 'polypeptide(L)'
;MRDWNHLPVEIKRHVVKNLDFMSRHSMKSTSHVERLIVNSTCFKVPRVRFGYKQGKCLVMIYTGIEKFLRLELSKCKEGILVERSENTWDPRDITTKILPPSDVLKTGLTILKNLLAHESIIIEAMEWDIPDESPKIKYRQEILATLDNEKFRVRELVFLWNTVVLEPLIPNLCVVDDFKLLRRFGLEISGDSLVPVMIHDSQVEHPWTLGRPCYQSMFCLNGSLPITLVMHFQDRDLLLSDPKTIATVLRVASPLPQKPDRQAHSDTINWTYGNECGYWTAKMIPANEAKVKKMLDPEKCGVHYQCKNCTDPFTFWYHQNLARRFHQEPFWGDIVWQIPGFGDVEMGIRNLKIELAKDEKKKEKMKKWEKEKSWGFKEILVEKCDFKGLGQESEEVKDSGDAFYDKNFDIDAEEQPENMTIPSPTSTFSLKFFFILPILLSFMFYLIISHLYY
;
A
#
# COMPACT_ATOMS: atom_id res chain seq x y z
N MET A 1 -19.98 44.40 -1.26
CA MET A 1 -19.29 43.34 -0.48
C MET A 1 -18.60 42.42 -1.47
N ARG A 2 -17.28 42.17 -1.36
CA ARG A 2 -16.60 41.24 -2.28
C ARG A 2 -16.86 39.82 -1.78
N ASP A 3 -17.72 39.09 -2.47
CA ASP A 3 -18.07 37.70 -2.17
C ASP A 3 -17.31 36.75 -3.12
N TRP A 4 -17.05 35.52 -2.67
CA TRP A 4 -16.41 34.44 -3.42
C TRP A 4 -16.99 34.27 -4.83
N ASN A 5 -18.30 34.44 -4.99
CA ASN A 5 -18.99 34.34 -6.28
C ASN A 5 -18.53 35.38 -7.32
N HIS A 6 -17.95 36.50 -6.88
CA HIS A 6 -17.47 37.58 -7.75
C HIS A 6 -16.00 37.41 -8.16
N LEU A 7 -15.31 36.38 -7.66
CA LEU A 7 -13.94 36.09 -8.07
C LEU A 7 -13.92 35.48 -9.49
N PRO A 8 -12.98 35.92 -10.36
CA PRO A 8 -12.74 35.28 -11.65
C PRO A 8 -12.46 33.77 -11.52
N VAL A 9 -12.89 33.00 -12.53
CA VAL A 9 -12.73 31.54 -12.58
C VAL A 9 -11.27 31.14 -12.48
N GLU A 10 -10.35 31.95 -13.01
CA GLU A 10 -8.91 31.73 -12.98
C GLU A 10 -8.37 31.72 -11.54
N ILE A 11 -8.84 32.65 -10.70
CA ILE A 11 -8.46 32.74 -9.29
C ILE A 11 -9.04 31.54 -8.54
N LYS A 12 -10.31 31.21 -8.78
CA LYS A 12 -10.95 30.05 -8.15
C LYS A 12 -10.24 28.74 -8.51
N ARG A 13 -9.87 28.56 -9.78
CA ARG A 13 -9.05 27.41 -10.23
C ARG A 13 -7.70 27.38 -9.53
N HIS A 14 -7.06 28.53 -9.33
CA HIS A 14 -5.81 28.60 -8.58
C HIS A 14 -5.98 28.15 -7.12
N VAL A 15 -7.06 28.56 -6.45
CA VAL A 15 -7.38 28.09 -5.10
C VAL A 15 -7.62 26.58 -5.10
N VAL A 16 -8.49 26.09 -6.00
CA VAL A 16 -8.80 24.66 -6.14
C VAL A 16 -7.54 23.83 -6.36
N LYS A 17 -6.58 24.32 -7.17
CA LYS A 17 -5.30 23.63 -7.39
C LYS A 17 -4.56 23.30 -6.09
N ASN A 18 -4.68 24.16 -5.08
CA ASN A 18 -3.99 24.05 -3.79
C ASN A 18 -4.84 23.39 -2.69
N LEU A 19 -6.12 23.08 -2.95
CA LEU A 19 -6.95 22.37 -1.99
C LEU A 19 -6.57 20.88 -1.93
N ASP A 20 -6.61 20.33 -0.70
CA ASP A 20 -6.51 18.90 -0.48
C ASP A 20 -7.72 18.14 -1.08
N PHE A 21 -7.60 16.81 -1.12
CA PHE A 21 -8.60 15.94 -1.73
C PHE A 21 -10.00 16.11 -1.12
N MET A 22 -10.10 16.17 0.21
CA MET A 22 -11.38 16.25 0.91
C MET A 22 -12.00 17.63 0.78
N SER A 23 -11.20 18.69 0.87
CA SER A 23 -11.62 20.06 0.63
C SER A 23 -12.16 20.25 -0.79
N ARG A 24 -11.52 19.64 -1.80
CA ARG A 24 -12.03 19.64 -3.18
C ARG A 24 -13.37 18.93 -3.29
N HIS A 25 -13.52 17.78 -2.64
CA HIS A 25 -14.77 17.03 -2.69
C HIS A 25 -15.91 17.78 -1.99
N SER A 26 -15.62 18.45 -0.87
CA SER A 26 -16.55 19.35 -0.18
C SER A 26 -16.96 20.52 -1.09
N MET A 27 -15.99 21.16 -1.75
CA MET A 27 -16.24 22.31 -2.63
C MET A 27 -17.15 21.98 -3.82
N LYS A 28 -17.07 20.76 -4.38
CA LYS A 28 -17.98 20.29 -5.45
C LYS A 28 -19.47 20.28 -5.05
N SER A 29 -19.75 20.29 -3.74
CA SER A 29 -21.11 20.22 -3.20
C SER A 29 -21.68 21.60 -2.85
N THR A 30 -20.89 22.67 -2.96
CA THR A 30 -21.31 24.03 -2.56
C THR A 30 -22.17 24.72 -3.62
N SER A 31 -21.82 24.60 -4.91
CA SER A 31 -22.63 25.12 -6.01
C SER A 31 -22.31 24.43 -7.34
N HIS A 32 -23.16 24.61 -8.34
CA HIS A 32 -22.93 24.10 -9.69
C HIS A 32 -21.65 24.68 -10.32
N VAL A 33 -21.40 25.98 -10.14
CA VAL A 33 -20.22 26.65 -10.69
C VAL A 33 -18.95 26.10 -10.06
N GLU A 34 -18.91 25.93 -8.73
CA GLU A 34 -17.75 25.36 -8.06
C GLU A 34 -17.50 23.90 -8.47
N ARG A 35 -18.58 23.12 -8.66
CA ARG A 35 -18.46 21.76 -9.20
C ARG A 35 -17.78 21.73 -10.56
N LEU A 36 -18.16 22.61 -11.48
CA LEU A 36 -17.54 22.72 -12.80
C LEU A 36 -16.06 23.12 -12.68
N ILE A 37 -15.73 24.07 -11.80
CA ILE A 37 -14.35 24.52 -11.59
C ILE A 37 -13.49 23.38 -11.05
N VAL A 38 -13.94 22.67 -10.02
CA VAL A 38 -13.21 21.53 -9.46
C VAL A 38 -13.10 20.40 -10.47
N ASN A 39 -14.17 20.06 -11.18
CA ASN A 39 -14.14 19.01 -12.19
C ASN A 39 -13.25 19.36 -13.38
N SER A 40 -13.13 20.64 -13.75
CA SER A 40 -12.20 21.09 -14.80
C SER A 40 -10.73 21.18 -14.34
N THR A 41 -10.44 20.99 -13.05
CA THR A 41 -9.10 21.12 -12.50
C THR A 41 -8.51 19.76 -12.17
N CYS A 42 -7.46 19.36 -12.89
CA CYS A 42 -6.79 18.09 -12.64
C CYS A 42 -6.27 17.98 -11.19
N PHE A 43 -6.37 16.78 -10.64
CA PHE A 43 -5.87 16.44 -9.32
C PHE A 43 -5.11 15.11 -9.39
N LYS A 44 -3.98 15.05 -8.70
CA LYS A 44 -3.14 13.86 -8.65
C LYS A 44 -3.24 13.24 -7.25
N VAL A 45 -3.62 11.97 -7.20
CA VAL A 45 -3.66 11.17 -5.97
C VAL A 45 -2.41 10.27 -5.96
N PRO A 46 -1.52 10.40 -4.97
CA PRO A 46 -0.32 9.57 -4.89
C PRO A 46 -0.59 8.07 -4.87
N ARG A 47 -1.50 7.59 -4.02
CA ARG A 47 -1.80 6.16 -3.94
C ARG A 47 -3.18 5.89 -3.39
N VAL A 48 -3.81 4.84 -3.89
CA VAL A 48 -5.09 4.33 -3.41
C VAL A 48 -4.94 2.85 -3.13
N ARG A 49 -5.50 2.36 -2.03
CA ARG A 49 -5.64 0.93 -1.75
C ARG A 49 -7.10 0.58 -1.61
N PHE A 50 -7.52 -0.46 -2.32
CA PHE A 50 -8.82 -1.08 -2.17
C PHE A 50 -8.62 -2.52 -1.70
N GLY A 51 -9.18 -2.87 -0.55
CA GLY A 51 -9.08 -4.22 0.01
C GLY A 51 -10.45 -4.87 0.18
N TYR A 52 -10.52 -6.18 -0.03
CA TYR A 52 -11.70 -6.96 0.32
C TYR A 52 -11.35 -8.39 0.69
N LYS A 53 -11.66 -8.79 1.93
CA LYS A 53 -11.55 -10.18 2.37
C LYS A 53 -12.38 -10.43 3.62
N GLN A 54 -12.81 -11.69 3.80
CA GLN A 54 -13.60 -12.13 4.96
C GLN A 54 -14.81 -11.21 5.26
N GLY A 55 -15.49 -10.70 4.22
CA GLY A 55 -16.65 -9.83 4.36
C GLY A 55 -16.36 -8.40 4.85
N LYS A 56 -15.08 -8.00 4.94
CA LYS A 56 -14.65 -6.62 5.23
C LYS A 56 -14.09 -5.95 3.99
N CYS A 57 -14.25 -4.63 3.90
CA CYS A 57 -13.70 -3.81 2.83
C CYS A 57 -12.86 -2.66 3.38
N LEU A 58 -11.77 -2.33 2.69
CA LEU A 58 -10.92 -1.17 2.95
C LEU A 58 -10.89 -0.25 1.73
N VAL A 59 -11.08 1.05 1.97
CA VAL A 59 -10.75 2.11 1.02
C VAL A 59 -9.76 3.04 1.70
N MET A 60 -8.53 3.08 1.21
CA MET A 60 -7.47 3.94 1.75
C MET A 60 -6.95 4.87 0.65
N ILE A 61 -7.03 6.17 0.87
CA ILE A 61 -6.62 7.20 -0.09
C ILE A 61 -5.47 8.00 0.51
N TYR A 62 -4.28 7.85 -0.04
CA TYR A 62 -3.10 8.62 0.36
C TYR A 62 -3.06 9.93 -0.40
N THR A 63 -2.93 11.04 0.32
CA THR A 63 -2.86 12.40 -0.23
C THR A 63 -1.47 13.03 -0.04
N GLY A 64 -0.59 12.39 0.74
CA GLY A 64 0.78 12.83 0.98
C GLY A 64 1.52 11.90 1.95
N ILE A 65 2.74 12.28 2.34
CA ILE A 65 3.55 11.52 3.31
C ILE A 65 2.82 11.55 4.66
N GLU A 66 2.53 10.36 5.20
CA GLU A 66 1.75 10.19 6.45
C GLU A 66 0.37 10.89 6.41
N LYS A 67 -0.15 11.17 5.20
CA LYS A 67 -1.47 11.76 4.99
C LYS A 67 -2.37 10.81 4.24
N PHE A 68 -3.44 10.34 4.88
CA PHE A 68 -4.37 9.38 4.33
C PHE A 68 -5.78 9.54 4.91
N LEU A 69 -6.78 9.21 4.09
CA LEU A 69 -8.13 8.87 4.51
C LEU A 69 -8.27 7.35 4.52
N ARG A 70 -8.78 6.78 5.61
CA ARG A 70 -9.07 5.36 5.75
C ARG A 70 -10.57 5.17 6.00
N LEU A 71 -11.19 4.29 5.22
CA LEU A 71 -12.55 3.82 5.43
C LEU A 71 -12.52 2.29 5.52
N GLU A 72 -12.96 1.74 6.64
CA GLU A 72 -13.20 0.31 6.79
C GLU A 72 -14.69 0.04 6.88
N LEU A 73 -15.14 -0.99 6.16
CA LEU A 73 -16.54 -1.38 6.10
C LEU A 73 -16.67 -2.82 6.55
N SER A 74 -17.63 -3.06 7.45
CA SER A 74 -17.96 -4.39 7.93
C SER A 74 -19.47 -4.54 8.13
N LYS A 75 -19.95 -5.78 8.07
CA LYS A 75 -21.37 -6.06 8.29
C LYS A 75 -21.68 -6.05 9.79
N CYS A 76 -22.76 -5.37 10.20
CA CYS A 76 -23.32 -5.41 11.54
C CYS A 76 -24.81 -5.79 11.49
N LYS A 77 -25.47 -5.92 12.66
CA LYS A 77 -26.89 -6.30 12.73
C LYS A 77 -27.81 -5.29 12.04
N GLU A 78 -27.47 -4.01 12.12
CA GLU A 78 -28.28 -2.87 11.66
C GLU A 78 -27.99 -2.46 10.21
N GLY A 79 -26.91 -2.99 9.62
CA GLY A 79 -26.51 -2.70 8.25
C GLY A 79 -25.01 -2.84 8.02
N ILE A 80 -24.38 -1.81 7.47
CA ILE A 80 -22.94 -1.76 7.25
C ILE A 80 -22.33 -0.72 8.20
N LEU A 81 -21.46 -1.16 9.09
CA LEU A 81 -20.63 -0.29 9.89
C LEU A 81 -19.51 0.27 9.01
N VAL A 82 -19.37 1.60 9.00
CA VAL A 82 -18.28 2.32 8.35
C VAL A 82 -17.46 3.01 9.43
N GLU A 83 -16.19 2.64 9.51
CA GLU A 83 -15.19 3.22 10.39
C GLU A 83 -14.28 4.14 9.56
N ARG A 84 -14.23 5.41 9.92
CA ARG A 84 -13.42 6.42 9.24
C ARG A 84 -12.34 6.95 10.17
N SER A 85 -11.10 6.92 9.69
CA SER A 85 -9.97 7.63 10.31
C SER A 85 -9.23 8.47 9.27
N GLU A 86 -8.55 9.52 9.73
CA GLU A 86 -7.76 10.41 8.87
C GLU A 86 -6.43 10.73 9.55
N ASN A 87 -5.32 10.34 8.92
CA ASN A 87 -3.94 10.53 9.42
C ASN A 87 -3.68 9.94 10.82
N THR A 88 -4.52 9.01 11.28
CA THR A 88 -4.42 8.40 12.61
C THR A 88 -4.81 6.92 12.56
N TRP A 89 -4.16 6.17 13.44
CA TRP A 89 -4.38 4.75 13.69
C TRP A 89 -5.02 4.52 15.06
N ASP A 90 -5.20 5.58 15.85
CA ASP A 90 -5.75 5.50 17.19
C ASP A 90 -7.25 5.18 17.12
N PRO A 91 -7.71 4.07 17.73
CA PRO A 91 -9.13 3.73 17.78
C PRO A 91 -10.01 4.84 18.38
N ARG A 92 -9.45 5.71 19.24
CA ARG A 92 -10.17 6.81 19.87
C ARG A 92 -10.54 7.94 18.92
N ASP A 93 -9.82 8.07 17.81
CA ASP A 93 -10.05 9.08 16.78
C ASP A 93 -10.92 8.55 15.63
N ILE A 94 -11.38 7.31 15.71
CA ILE A 94 -12.21 6.69 14.67
C ILE A 94 -13.65 7.20 14.79
N THR A 95 -14.15 7.73 13.69
CA THR A 95 -15.56 8.11 13.54
C THR A 95 -16.34 6.96 12.91
N THR A 96 -17.51 6.63 13.47
CA THR A 96 -18.32 5.51 12.99
C THR A 96 -19.65 5.98 12.43
N LYS A 97 -20.15 5.26 11.42
CA LYS A 97 -21.47 5.48 10.83
C LYS A 97 -22.07 4.15 10.39
N ILE A 98 -23.37 3.97 10.60
CA ILE A 98 -24.11 2.84 10.06
C ILE A 98 -24.83 3.25 8.77
N LEU A 99 -24.56 2.52 7.70
CA LEU A 99 -25.29 2.61 6.44
C LEU A 99 -26.37 1.51 6.40
N PRO A 100 -27.46 1.71 5.62
CA PRO A 100 -28.48 0.70 5.43
C PRO A 100 -27.89 -0.66 5.00
N PRO A 101 -28.55 -1.79 5.34
CA PRO A 101 -28.10 -3.11 4.92
C PRO A 101 -27.87 -3.20 3.41
N SER A 102 -26.67 -3.58 3.02
CA SER A 102 -26.29 -3.81 1.62
C SER A 102 -25.12 -4.80 1.56
N ASP A 103 -24.62 -5.05 0.36
CA ASP A 103 -23.38 -5.80 0.18
C ASP A 103 -22.16 -4.92 0.45
N VAL A 104 -21.21 -5.43 1.24
CA VAL A 104 -20.03 -4.67 1.70
C VAL A 104 -19.08 -4.37 0.54
N LEU A 105 -18.86 -5.34 -0.37
CA LEU A 105 -18.00 -5.14 -1.53
C LEU A 105 -18.59 -4.09 -2.46
N LYS A 106 -19.88 -4.22 -2.80
CA LYS A 106 -20.60 -3.27 -3.63
C LYS A 106 -20.58 -1.86 -3.04
N THR A 107 -20.77 -1.74 -1.73
CA THR A 107 -20.74 -0.44 -1.04
C THR A 107 -19.35 0.18 -1.11
N GLY A 108 -18.30 -0.60 -0.82
CA GLY A 108 -16.92 -0.14 -0.92
C GLY A 108 -16.52 0.30 -2.33
N LEU A 109 -16.87 -0.50 -3.35
CA LEU A 109 -16.63 -0.17 -4.76
C LEU A 109 -17.40 1.07 -5.20
N THR A 110 -18.64 1.24 -4.74
CA THR A 110 -19.44 2.44 -5.06
C THR A 110 -18.80 3.70 -4.46
N ILE A 111 -18.29 3.61 -3.24
CA ILE A 111 -17.53 4.71 -2.60
C ILE A 111 -16.26 5.01 -3.39
N LEU A 112 -15.46 3.98 -3.70
CA LEU A 112 -14.23 4.09 -4.47
C LEU A 112 -14.47 4.77 -5.82
N LYS A 113 -15.49 4.31 -6.56
CA LYS A 113 -15.93 4.88 -7.84
C LYS A 113 -16.29 6.35 -7.70
N ASN A 114 -17.24 6.68 -6.83
CA ASN A 114 -17.74 8.05 -6.68
C ASN A 114 -16.67 9.05 -6.24
N LEU A 115 -15.65 8.58 -5.52
CA LEU A 115 -14.54 9.42 -5.07
C LEU A 115 -13.47 9.64 -6.15
N LEU A 116 -13.19 8.62 -6.99
CA LEU A 116 -11.96 8.57 -7.77
C LEU A 116 -12.13 8.33 -9.27
N ALA A 117 -13.28 7.81 -9.73
CA ALA A 117 -13.55 7.52 -11.14
C ALA A 117 -13.99 8.78 -11.92
N HIS A 118 -13.30 9.89 -11.70
CA HIS A 118 -13.57 11.15 -12.41
C HIS A 118 -12.42 11.44 -13.38
N GLU A 119 -12.75 11.96 -14.57
CA GLU A 119 -11.78 12.25 -15.64
C GLU A 119 -10.64 13.19 -15.22
N SER A 120 -10.86 14.04 -14.22
CA SER A 120 -9.85 14.98 -13.72
C SER A 120 -8.90 14.41 -12.67
N ILE A 121 -9.16 13.21 -12.15
CA ILE A 121 -8.35 12.59 -11.11
C ILE A 121 -7.41 11.59 -11.75
N ILE A 122 -6.09 11.75 -11.53
CA ILE A 122 -5.07 10.78 -11.93
C ILE A 122 -4.50 10.14 -10.67
N ILE A 123 -4.50 8.81 -10.61
CA ILE A 123 -3.95 8.02 -9.52
C ILE A 123 -2.57 7.51 -9.97
N GLU A 124 -1.51 7.79 -9.20
CA GLU A 124 -0.19 7.26 -9.56
C GLU A 124 -0.12 5.75 -9.33
N ALA A 125 -0.54 5.26 -8.17
CA ALA A 125 -0.60 3.83 -7.86
C ALA A 125 -1.94 3.42 -7.25
N MET A 126 -2.55 2.34 -7.76
CA MET A 126 -3.78 1.77 -7.21
C MET A 126 -3.57 0.31 -6.85
N GLU A 127 -3.59 0.03 -5.55
CA GLU A 127 -3.48 -1.30 -4.96
C GLU A 127 -4.83 -1.99 -4.85
N TRP A 128 -4.88 -3.25 -5.26
CA TRP A 128 -5.98 -4.15 -4.96
C TRP A 128 -5.50 -5.27 -4.04
N ASP A 129 -5.92 -5.16 -2.77
CA ASP A 129 -5.60 -6.04 -1.65
C ASP A 129 -6.73 -7.08 -1.50
N ILE A 130 -6.84 -7.95 -2.50
CA ILE A 130 -7.88 -8.97 -2.57
C ILE A 130 -7.24 -10.34 -2.88
N PRO A 131 -7.17 -11.25 -1.90
CA PRO A 131 -6.62 -12.59 -2.08
C PRO A 131 -7.46 -13.46 -3.02
N ASP A 132 -6.81 -14.31 -3.82
CA ASP A 132 -7.48 -15.26 -4.71
C ASP A 132 -8.40 -16.24 -3.94
N GLU A 133 -8.05 -16.56 -2.69
CA GLU A 133 -8.81 -17.46 -1.80
C GLU A 133 -10.07 -16.83 -1.17
N SER A 134 -10.33 -15.54 -1.41
CA SER A 134 -11.51 -14.88 -0.83
C SER A 134 -12.79 -15.60 -1.31
N PRO A 135 -13.65 -16.09 -0.39
CA PRO A 135 -14.69 -17.04 -0.73
C PRO A 135 -15.71 -16.44 -1.70
N LYS A 136 -15.91 -17.11 -2.83
CA LYS A 136 -17.08 -17.00 -3.73
C LYS A 136 -17.30 -15.67 -4.47
N ILE A 137 -16.31 -14.78 -4.56
CA ILE A 137 -16.46 -13.57 -5.38
C ILE A 137 -16.31 -13.94 -6.85
N LYS A 138 -17.35 -13.75 -7.65
CA LYS A 138 -17.18 -13.74 -9.12
C LYS A 138 -16.59 -12.40 -9.51
N TYR A 139 -15.30 -12.20 -9.22
CA TYR A 139 -14.58 -10.91 -9.32
C TYR A 139 -14.97 -10.09 -10.54
N ARG A 140 -15.00 -10.74 -11.70
CA ARG A 140 -15.37 -10.09 -12.96
C ARG A 140 -16.79 -9.54 -12.97
N GLN A 141 -17.76 -10.29 -12.48
CA GLN A 141 -19.17 -9.88 -12.52
C GLN A 141 -19.45 -8.82 -11.45
N GLU A 142 -19.00 -9.05 -10.21
CA GLU A 142 -19.34 -8.18 -9.08
C GLU A 142 -18.62 -6.83 -9.13
N ILE A 143 -17.32 -6.83 -9.47
CA ILE A 143 -16.54 -5.59 -9.56
C ILE A 143 -17.03 -4.76 -10.75
N LEU A 144 -17.06 -5.35 -11.95
CA LEU A 144 -17.38 -4.58 -13.16
C LEU A 144 -18.84 -4.11 -13.18
N ALA A 145 -19.79 -4.91 -12.68
CA ALA A 145 -21.18 -4.49 -12.59
C ALA A 145 -21.38 -3.30 -11.63
N THR A 146 -20.60 -3.23 -10.55
CA THR A 146 -20.66 -2.10 -9.61
C THR A 146 -20.00 -0.84 -10.18
N LEU A 147 -18.91 -1.02 -10.93
CA LEU A 147 -18.22 0.08 -11.59
C LEU A 147 -19.00 0.67 -12.77
N ASP A 148 -19.93 -0.10 -13.37
CA ASP A 148 -20.82 0.38 -14.44
C ASP A 148 -20.06 1.01 -15.62
N ASN A 149 -19.01 0.32 -16.08
CA ASN A 149 -18.08 0.76 -17.14
C ASN A 149 -17.24 2.01 -16.82
N GLU A 150 -17.38 2.61 -15.63
CA GLU A 150 -16.45 3.67 -15.21
C GLU A 150 -15.06 3.09 -14.99
N LYS A 151 -14.05 3.82 -15.47
CA LYS A 151 -12.65 3.44 -15.40
C LYS A 151 -11.86 4.45 -14.61
N PHE A 152 -10.85 3.97 -13.89
CA PHE A 152 -9.92 4.82 -13.17
C PHE A 152 -8.77 5.25 -14.08
N ARG A 153 -8.34 6.51 -13.96
CA ARG A 153 -7.10 6.97 -14.61
C ARG A 153 -5.92 6.63 -13.70
N VAL A 154 -5.30 5.48 -13.93
CA VAL A 154 -4.26 4.90 -13.07
C VAL A 154 -2.97 4.72 -13.86
N ARG A 155 -1.82 5.07 -13.28
CA ARG A 155 -0.51 4.83 -13.91
C ARG A 155 0.10 3.49 -13.54
N GLU A 156 -0.03 3.08 -12.29
CA GLU A 156 0.47 1.79 -11.79
C GLU A 156 -0.67 1.03 -11.11
N LEU A 157 -0.99 -0.17 -11.61
CA LEU A 157 -1.84 -1.11 -10.88
C LEU A 157 -0.95 -2.02 -10.05
N VAL A 158 -1.31 -2.20 -8.79
CA VAL A 158 -0.57 -3.02 -7.84
C VAL A 158 -1.49 -4.11 -7.31
N PHE A 159 -1.12 -5.36 -7.48
CA PHE A 159 -1.83 -6.52 -6.91
C PHE A 159 -0.96 -7.21 -5.86
N LEU A 160 -1.59 -8.00 -5.00
CA LEU A 160 -0.85 -8.88 -4.10
C LEU A 160 0.01 -9.85 -4.91
N TRP A 161 1.11 -10.30 -4.31
CA TRP A 161 2.08 -11.20 -4.93
C TRP A 161 1.43 -12.41 -5.62
N ASN A 162 0.44 -13.02 -4.96
CA ASN A 162 -0.24 -14.23 -5.40
C ASN A 162 -1.58 -13.98 -6.11
N THR A 163 -2.03 -12.73 -6.27
CA THR A 163 -3.33 -12.43 -6.86
C THR A 163 -3.25 -12.39 -8.39
N VAL A 164 -3.89 -13.35 -9.06
CA VAL A 164 -3.93 -13.45 -10.53
C VAL A 164 -5.33 -13.18 -11.08
N VAL A 165 -6.37 -13.43 -10.28
CA VAL A 165 -7.78 -13.38 -10.73
C VAL A 165 -8.26 -11.99 -11.17
N LEU A 166 -7.60 -10.92 -10.70
CA LEU A 166 -7.95 -9.53 -11.04
C LEU A 166 -7.32 -9.07 -12.35
N GLU A 167 -6.29 -9.74 -12.84
CA GLU A 167 -5.53 -9.30 -14.02
C GLU A 167 -6.33 -9.22 -15.32
N PRO A 168 -7.25 -10.17 -15.62
CA PRO A 168 -8.12 -10.06 -16.77
C PRO A 168 -9.05 -8.83 -16.72
N LEU A 169 -9.19 -8.18 -15.55
CA LEU A 169 -10.03 -6.99 -15.38
C LEU A 169 -9.30 -5.70 -15.75
N ILE A 170 -7.96 -5.70 -15.85
CA ILE A 170 -7.15 -4.49 -16.11
C ILE A 170 -7.72 -3.62 -17.24
N PRO A 171 -8.06 -4.13 -18.44
CA PRO A 171 -8.59 -3.31 -19.53
C PRO A 171 -9.92 -2.60 -19.20
N ASN A 172 -10.65 -3.12 -18.22
CA ASN A 172 -11.94 -2.60 -17.76
C ASN A 172 -11.83 -1.78 -16.47
N LEU A 173 -10.76 -1.95 -15.69
CA LEU A 173 -10.52 -1.17 -14.47
C LEU A 173 -9.89 0.19 -14.75
N CYS A 174 -9.03 0.29 -15.77
CA CYS A 174 -8.28 1.52 -16.03
C CYS A 174 -8.37 2.05 -17.46
N VAL A 175 -8.20 3.37 -17.59
CA VAL A 175 -7.99 4.03 -18.88
C VAL A 175 -6.62 3.62 -19.44
N VAL A 176 -6.63 2.94 -20.60
CA VAL A 176 -5.45 2.29 -21.19
C VAL A 176 -4.30 3.28 -21.48
N ASP A 177 -4.63 4.50 -21.89
CA ASP A 177 -3.62 5.51 -22.24
C ASP A 177 -2.79 5.94 -21.03
N ASP A 178 -3.45 6.07 -19.88
CA ASP A 178 -2.80 6.47 -18.63
C ASP A 178 -2.02 5.31 -17.96
N PHE A 179 -2.42 4.06 -18.20
CA PHE A 179 -1.86 2.85 -17.58
C PHE A 179 -0.43 2.57 -18.04
N LYS A 180 0.55 2.60 -17.12
CA LYS A 180 1.99 2.48 -17.43
C LYS A 180 2.62 1.16 -17.03
N LEU A 181 2.21 0.56 -15.92
CA LEU A 181 2.82 -0.67 -15.43
C LEU A 181 1.89 -1.47 -14.50
N LEU A 182 2.08 -2.79 -14.50
CA LEU A 182 1.52 -3.70 -13.51
C LEU A 182 2.61 -4.12 -12.54
N ARG A 183 2.31 -4.13 -11.24
CA ARG A 183 3.19 -4.67 -10.21
C ARG A 183 2.44 -5.69 -9.35
N ARG A 184 3.00 -6.89 -9.20
CA ARG A 184 2.67 -7.79 -8.10
C ARG A 184 3.62 -7.51 -6.96
N PHE A 185 3.08 -7.31 -5.77
CA PHE A 185 3.79 -6.72 -4.65
C PHE A 185 3.83 -7.69 -3.46
N GLY A 186 5.04 -7.99 -2.99
CA GLY A 186 5.30 -8.84 -1.84
C GLY A 186 6.31 -8.21 -0.87
N LEU A 187 6.23 -8.60 0.39
CA LEU A 187 7.11 -8.19 1.47
C LEU A 187 7.66 -9.42 2.20
N GLU A 188 8.97 -9.60 2.16
CA GLU A 188 9.68 -10.53 3.04
C GLU A 188 9.98 -9.80 4.36
N ILE A 189 9.55 -10.39 5.46
CA ILE A 189 9.65 -9.79 6.79
C ILE A 189 10.76 -10.43 7.61
N SER A 190 11.46 -9.60 8.39
CA SER A 190 12.51 -10.04 9.31
C SER A 190 12.59 -9.12 10.53
N GLY A 191 13.38 -9.52 11.53
CA GLY A 191 13.78 -8.63 12.63
C GLY A 191 15.04 -7.81 12.34
N ASP A 192 15.66 -7.98 11.17
CA ASP A 192 16.98 -7.41 10.90
C ASP A 192 16.89 -5.94 10.49
N SER A 193 15.78 -5.54 9.88
CA SER A 193 15.52 -4.17 9.48
C SER A 193 14.04 -3.81 9.56
N LEU A 194 13.75 -2.55 9.88
CA LEU A 194 12.40 -1.97 9.80
C LEU A 194 12.10 -1.32 8.45
N VAL A 195 13.07 -1.30 7.54
CA VAL A 195 12.95 -0.75 6.19
C VAL A 195 13.48 -1.74 5.15
N PRO A 196 12.94 -1.75 3.91
CA PRO A 196 13.49 -2.60 2.85
C PRO A 196 14.96 -2.28 2.60
N VAL A 197 15.80 -3.30 2.69
CA VAL A 197 17.25 -3.21 2.42
C VAL A 197 17.62 -3.67 1.01
N MET A 198 16.67 -4.35 0.36
CA MET A 198 16.82 -4.93 -0.96
C MET A 198 15.45 -5.04 -1.63
N ILE A 199 15.43 -4.90 -2.95
CA ILE A 199 14.26 -5.21 -3.78
C ILE A 199 14.69 -6.23 -4.81
N HIS A 200 13.89 -7.28 -4.96
CA HIS A 200 14.03 -8.26 -6.02
C HIS A 200 12.84 -8.14 -6.96
N ASP A 201 13.12 -7.81 -8.23
CA ASP A 201 12.12 -7.67 -9.28
C ASP A 201 12.24 -8.81 -10.28
N SER A 202 11.19 -9.58 -10.52
CA SER A 202 11.08 -10.44 -11.71
C SER A 202 10.25 -9.73 -12.76
N GLN A 203 10.87 -9.42 -13.90
CA GLN A 203 10.18 -8.83 -15.04
C GLN A 203 9.60 -9.94 -15.92
N VAL A 204 8.30 -9.88 -16.15
CA VAL A 204 7.57 -10.91 -16.90
C VAL A 204 6.81 -10.32 -18.08
N GLU A 205 6.70 -11.10 -19.17
CA GLU A 205 5.73 -10.82 -20.22
C GLU A 205 4.33 -11.16 -19.73
N HIS A 206 3.41 -10.21 -19.90
CA HIS A 206 2.07 -10.34 -19.36
C HIS A 206 1.00 -9.99 -20.40
N PRO A 207 0.02 -10.88 -20.66
CA PRO A 207 -0.93 -10.69 -21.76
C PRO A 207 -1.88 -9.50 -21.52
N TRP A 208 -2.22 -9.21 -20.26
CA TRP A 208 -3.18 -8.17 -19.91
C TRP A 208 -2.58 -6.77 -19.76
N THR A 209 -1.25 -6.61 -19.89
CA THR A 209 -0.60 -5.31 -19.78
C THR A 209 -0.47 -4.56 -21.11
N LEU A 210 -0.95 -5.13 -22.23
CA LEU A 210 -0.92 -4.49 -23.56
C LEU A 210 0.50 -4.03 -23.96
N GLY A 211 1.51 -4.85 -23.64
CA GLY A 211 2.92 -4.55 -23.90
C GLY A 211 3.58 -3.60 -22.89
N ARG A 212 2.86 -3.13 -21.87
CA ARG A 212 3.44 -2.39 -20.73
C ARG A 212 4.20 -3.34 -19.80
N PRO A 213 5.23 -2.86 -19.07
CA PRO A 213 5.98 -3.68 -18.12
C PRO A 213 5.10 -4.31 -17.02
N CYS A 214 5.42 -5.55 -16.67
CA CYS A 214 4.89 -6.25 -15.51
C CYS A 214 6.05 -6.70 -14.62
N TYR A 215 6.00 -6.32 -13.35
CA TYR A 215 7.01 -6.68 -12.36
C TYR A 215 6.37 -7.50 -11.23
N GLN A 216 7.05 -8.55 -10.80
CA GLN A 216 6.82 -9.17 -9.50
C GLN A 216 7.92 -8.67 -8.57
N SER A 217 7.57 -7.77 -7.64
CA SER A 217 8.53 -7.11 -6.73
C SER A 217 8.44 -7.58 -5.28
N MET A 218 9.51 -8.21 -4.81
CA MET A 218 9.68 -8.62 -3.42
C MET A 218 10.54 -7.58 -2.72
N PHE A 219 9.99 -6.95 -1.69
CA PHE A 219 10.72 -6.03 -0.83
C PHE A 219 11.22 -6.84 0.36
N CYS A 220 12.54 -6.89 0.57
CA CYS A 220 13.11 -7.70 1.63
C CYS A 220 13.57 -6.81 2.78
N LEU A 221 13.10 -7.11 3.99
CA LEU A 221 13.64 -6.56 5.22
C LEU A 221 14.94 -7.28 5.63
N ASN A 222 15.22 -8.44 5.02
CA ASN A 222 16.47 -9.16 5.18
C ASN A 222 17.33 -9.12 3.92
N GLY A 223 18.60 -8.71 4.07
CA GLY A 223 19.61 -8.68 3.00
C GLY A 223 20.76 -9.66 3.25
N SER A 224 20.56 -10.67 4.11
CA SER A 224 21.61 -11.61 4.49
C SER A 224 22.08 -12.46 3.31
N LEU A 225 23.35 -12.83 3.34
CA LEU A 225 23.98 -13.64 2.29
C LEU A 225 23.19 -14.94 1.98
N PRO A 226 22.70 -15.72 2.96
CA PRO A 226 21.92 -16.92 2.68
C PRO A 226 20.65 -16.66 1.84
N ILE A 227 19.92 -15.58 2.14
CA ILE A 227 18.71 -15.22 1.39
C ILE A 227 19.08 -14.82 -0.04
N THR A 228 20.08 -13.95 -0.21
CA THR A 228 20.52 -13.53 -1.55
C THR A 228 20.99 -14.70 -2.41
N LEU A 229 21.68 -15.70 -1.82
CA LEU A 229 22.10 -16.92 -2.51
C LEU A 229 20.90 -17.75 -2.98
N VAL A 230 19.89 -17.92 -2.12
CA VAL A 230 18.70 -18.70 -2.45
C VAL A 230 17.88 -18.05 -3.54
N MET A 231 17.68 -16.73 -3.46
CA MET A 231 17.06 -15.97 -4.54
C MET A 231 17.85 -16.14 -5.84
N HIS A 232 19.19 -16.09 -5.79
CA HIS A 232 20.01 -16.33 -6.97
C HIS A 232 19.84 -17.71 -7.60
N PHE A 233 19.67 -18.77 -6.80
CA PHE A 233 19.38 -20.11 -7.33
C PHE A 233 17.97 -20.19 -7.92
N GLN A 234 16.97 -19.69 -7.19
CA GLN A 234 15.57 -19.62 -7.64
C GLN A 234 15.42 -18.82 -8.94
N ASP A 235 16.17 -17.74 -9.10
CA ASP A 235 16.16 -16.93 -10.32
C ASP A 235 16.61 -17.71 -11.54
N ARG A 236 17.67 -18.53 -11.39
CA ARG A 236 18.16 -19.36 -12.50
C ARG A 236 17.08 -20.36 -12.88
N ASP A 237 16.50 -21.05 -11.92
CA ASP A 237 15.48 -22.05 -12.18
C ASP A 237 14.22 -21.42 -12.79
N LEU A 238 13.80 -20.25 -12.30
CA LEU A 238 12.68 -19.47 -12.85
C LEU A 238 12.93 -19.07 -14.31
N LEU A 239 14.11 -18.50 -14.61
CA LEU A 239 14.47 -18.06 -15.96
C LEU A 239 14.52 -19.22 -16.97
N LEU A 240 14.90 -20.41 -16.52
CA LEU A 240 15.00 -21.59 -17.39
C LEU A 240 13.68 -22.35 -17.51
N SER A 241 12.79 -22.26 -16.51
CA SER A 241 11.51 -22.98 -16.47
C SER A 241 10.32 -22.17 -16.98
N ASP A 242 10.35 -20.84 -16.84
CA ASP A 242 9.28 -19.95 -17.28
C ASP A 242 9.71 -19.07 -18.46
N PRO A 243 9.28 -19.37 -19.70
CA PRO A 243 9.64 -18.59 -20.87
C PRO A 243 9.09 -17.16 -20.86
N LYS A 244 8.13 -16.84 -19.97
CA LYS A 244 7.60 -15.48 -19.83
C LYS A 244 8.52 -14.57 -19.02
N THR A 245 9.44 -15.13 -18.22
CA THR A 245 10.35 -14.34 -17.41
C THR A 245 11.44 -13.74 -18.30
N ILE A 246 11.49 -12.41 -18.36
CA ILE A 246 12.46 -11.67 -19.17
C ILE A 246 13.81 -11.59 -18.45
N ALA A 247 13.76 -11.18 -17.18
CA ALA A 247 14.92 -11.00 -16.31
C ALA A 247 14.48 -10.97 -14.84
N THR A 248 15.40 -11.32 -13.94
CA THR A 248 15.30 -10.98 -12.53
C THR A 248 16.30 -9.86 -12.22
N VAL A 249 15.96 -8.95 -11.31
CA VAL A 249 16.79 -7.78 -10.99
C VAL A 249 16.86 -7.61 -9.49
N LEU A 250 18.07 -7.74 -8.96
CA LEU A 250 18.38 -7.41 -7.57
C LEU A 250 18.74 -5.93 -7.49
N ARG A 251 18.15 -5.18 -6.56
CA ARG A 251 18.39 -3.74 -6.37
C ARG A 251 18.71 -3.46 -4.91
N VAL A 252 19.81 -2.74 -4.65
CA VAL A 252 20.29 -2.45 -3.29
C VAL A 252 20.75 -1.00 -3.22
N ALA A 253 20.19 -0.22 -2.30
CA ALA A 253 20.59 1.17 -2.04
C ALA A 253 21.87 1.27 -1.19
N SER A 254 22.93 0.60 -1.65
CA SER A 254 24.27 0.68 -1.07
C SER A 254 25.23 1.18 -2.15
N PRO A 255 25.82 2.38 -2.01
CA PRO A 255 26.65 3.00 -3.05
C PRO A 255 27.75 2.05 -3.55
N LEU A 256 27.80 1.85 -4.86
CA LEU A 256 28.83 1.07 -5.51
C LEU A 256 29.09 1.65 -6.91
N PRO A 257 29.77 2.81 -7.01
CA PRO A 257 30.01 3.45 -8.30
C PRO A 257 30.87 2.54 -9.18
N GLN A 258 30.27 2.00 -10.24
CA GLN A 258 30.95 1.11 -11.16
C GLN A 258 30.43 1.28 -12.58
N LYS A 259 31.30 1.01 -13.56
CA LYS A 259 30.85 0.85 -14.94
C LYS A 259 30.01 -0.41 -15.05
N PRO A 260 29.08 -0.47 -16.02
CA PRO A 260 28.33 -1.70 -16.28
C PRO A 260 29.27 -2.89 -16.51
N ASP A 261 29.12 -3.93 -15.69
CA ASP A 261 29.90 -5.16 -15.76
C ASP A 261 29.02 -6.31 -16.27
N ARG A 262 29.59 -7.15 -17.14
CA ARG A 262 28.90 -8.27 -17.78
C ARG A 262 29.56 -9.58 -17.40
N GLN A 263 28.81 -10.47 -16.77
CA GLN A 263 29.28 -11.80 -16.40
C GLN A 263 28.43 -12.86 -17.10
N ALA A 264 29.07 -13.73 -17.87
CA ALA A 264 28.39 -14.83 -18.54
C ALA A 264 28.60 -16.13 -17.77
N HIS A 265 27.52 -16.88 -17.59
CA HIS A 265 27.49 -18.24 -17.07
C HIS A 265 26.99 -19.19 -18.17
N SER A 266 26.93 -20.50 -17.91
CA SER A 266 26.53 -21.51 -18.91
C SER A 266 25.19 -21.19 -19.57
N ASP A 267 24.18 -20.84 -18.74
CA ASP A 267 22.79 -20.71 -19.19
C ASP A 267 22.22 -19.29 -18.98
N THR A 268 22.97 -18.40 -18.32
CA THR A 268 22.49 -17.07 -17.92
C THR A 268 23.59 -16.02 -18.06
N ILE A 269 23.17 -14.76 -18.13
CA ILE A 269 24.03 -13.59 -18.17
C ILE A 269 23.60 -12.67 -17.03
N ASN A 270 24.58 -12.11 -16.34
CA ASN A 270 24.39 -11.05 -15.38
C ASN A 270 24.93 -9.72 -15.93
N TRP A 271 24.17 -8.66 -15.74
CA TRP A 271 24.63 -7.28 -15.91
C TRP A 271 24.52 -6.54 -14.59
N THR A 272 25.63 -5.99 -14.10
CA THR A 272 25.66 -5.20 -12.86
C THR A 272 26.01 -3.75 -13.16
N TYR A 273 25.13 -2.86 -12.71
CA TYR A 273 25.29 -1.41 -12.77
C TYR A 273 25.40 -0.88 -11.36
N GLY A 274 26.12 0.23 -11.17
CA GLY A 274 26.16 0.87 -9.87
C GLY A 274 26.62 2.32 -9.92
N ASN A 275 26.12 3.10 -8.98
CA ASN A 275 26.36 4.53 -8.86
C ASN A 275 26.35 4.94 -7.36
N GLU A 276 26.29 6.24 -7.10
CA GLU A 276 26.25 6.77 -5.73
C GLU A 276 24.94 6.47 -4.98
N CYS A 277 23.85 6.12 -5.68
CA CYS A 277 22.58 5.73 -5.06
C CYS A 277 22.56 4.25 -4.66
N GLY A 278 23.28 3.42 -5.42
CA GLY A 278 23.53 2.02 -5.10
C GLY A 278 23.79 1.17 -6.34
N TYR A 279 23.50 -0.12 -6.27
CA TYR A 279 23.72 -1.05 -7.39
C TYR A 279 22.51 -1.90 -7.69
N TRP A 280 22.49 -2.39 -8.93
CA TRP A 280 21.50 -3.37 -9.37
C TRP A 280 22.12 -4.38 -10.32
N THR A 281 21.76 -5.63 -10.12
CA THR A 281 22.22 -6.77 -10.92
C THR A 281 21.02 -7.42 -11.58
N ALA A 282 20.98 -7.36 -12.91
CA ALA A 282 19.99 -8.09 -13.69
C ALA A 282 20.56 -9.45 -14.12
N LYS A 283 19.79 -10.51 -13.96
CA LYS A 283 20.06 -11.87 -14.47
C LYS A 283 19.03 -12.21 -15.55
N MET A 284 19.49 -12.79 -16.65
CA MET A 284 18.65 -13.13 -17.80
C MET A 284 19.23 -14.30 -18.60
N ILE A 285 18.41 -14.93 -19.44
CA ILE A 285 18.91 -15.83 -20.49
C ILE A 285 19.55 -15.03 -21.64
N PRO A 286 20.50 -15.61 -22.39
CA PRO A 286 21.17 -14.90 -23.49
C PRO A 286 20.24 -14.27 -24.53
N ALA A 287 19.13 -14.92 -24.84
CA ALA A 287 18.15 -14.42 -25.81
C ALA A 287 17.52 -13.06 -25.41
N ASN A 288 17.47 -12.76 -24.12
CA ASN A 288 16.84 -11.54 -23.59
C ASN A 288 17.84 -10.39 -23.40
N GLU A 289 19.15 -10.61 -23.56
CA GLU A 289 20.19 -9.64 -23.22
C GLU A 289 19.98 -8.28 -23.89
N ALA A 290 19.76 -8.24 -25.20
CA ALA A 290 19.56 -6.99 -25.94
C ALA A 290 18.32 -6.22 -25.46
N LYS A 291 17.24 -6.94 -25.15
CA LYS A 291 15.98 -6.36 -24.64
C LYS A 291 16.19 -5.76 -23.25
N VAL A 292 16.84 -6.51 -22.36
CA VAL A 292 17.11 -6.08 -20.98
C VAL A 292 18.05 -4.89 -20.96
N LYS A 293 19.12 -4.92 -21.76
CA LYS A 293 20.07 -3.82 -21.85
C LYS A 293 19.43 -2.50 -22.30
N LYS A 294 18.53 -2.56 -23.29
CA LYS A 294 17.76 -1.37 -23.74
C LYS A 294 16.94 -0.74 -22.61
N MET A 295 16.55 -1.52 -21.61
CA MET A 295 15.80 -1.04 -20.44
C MET A 295 16.71 -0.50 -19.34
N LEU A 296 17.87 -1.14 -19.10
CA LEU A 296 18.78 -0.77 -18.01
C LEU A 296 19.72 0.39 -18.36
N ASP A 297 20.22 0.47 -19.60
CA ASP A 297 21.17 1.52 -20.01
C ASP A 297 20.66 2.96 -19.75
N PRO A 298 19.36 3.28 -19.93
CA PRO A 298 18.83 4.61 -19.61
C PRO A 298 18.60 4.88 -18.11
N GLU A 299 18.66 3.88 -17.23
CA GLU A 299 18.38 4.06 -15.81
C GLU A 299 19.48 4.90 -15.15
N LYS A 300 19.15 6.16 -14.82
CA LYS A 300 20.06 7.03 -14.04
C LYS A 300 20.24 6.55 -12.61
N CYS A 301 19.18 6.00 -12.02
CA CYS A 301 19.15 5.41 -10.69
C CYS A 301 18.33 4.12 -10.75
N GLY A 302 19.00 2.97 -10.66
CA GLY A 302 18.36 1.66 -10.71
C GLY A 302 18.06 1.04 -9.33
N VAL A 303 18.11 1.81 -8.24
CA VAL A 303 17.68 1.29 -6.92
C VAL A 303 16.22 1.64 -6.56
N HIS A 304 15.53 2.36 -7.46
CA HIS A 304 14.09 2.61 -7.42
C HIS A 304 13.62 3.11 -6.03
N TYR A 305 12.61 2.44 -5.46
CA TYR A 305 11.90 2.82 -4.24
C TYR A 305 12.77 2.94 -2.98
N GLN A 306 14.03 2.50 -3.06
CA GLN A 306 15.02 2.64 -1.98
C GLN A 306 15.82 3.96 -2.07
N CYS A 307 15.80 4.68 -3.19
CA CYS A 307 16.57 5.93 -3.31
C CYS A 307 15.77 7.12 -2.80
N LYS A 308 16.24 7.74 -1.71
CA LYS A 308 15.66 8.99 -1.18
C LYS A 308 15.77 10.18 -2.14
N ASN A 309 16.80 10.20 -2.99
CA ASN A 309 17.12 11.36 -3.83
C ASN A 309 16.50 11.29 -5.23
N CYS A 310 16.30 10.08 -5.76
CA CYS A 310 15.84 9.87 -7.13
C CYS A 310 14.38 9.42 -7.24
N THR A 311 13.78 8.94 -6.15
CA THR A 311 12.37 8.56 -6.10
C THR A 311 11.54 9.71 -5.55
N ASP A 312 10.29 9.82 -6.01
CA ASP A 312 9.41 10.83 -5.45
C ASP A 312 9.25 10.63 -3.92
N PRO A 313 9.20 11.72 -3.13
CA PRO A 313 9.24 11.60 -1.67
C PRO A 313 8.10 10.75 -1.09
N PHE A 314 6.90 10.81 -1.68
CA PHE A 314 5.78 10.01 -1.23
C PHE A 314 6.07 8.52 -1.41
N THR A 315 6.43 8.11 -2.62
CA THR A 315 6.68 6.72 -2.94
C THR A 315 7.86 6.17 -2.15
N PHE A 316 8.92 6.96 -1.95
CA PHE A 316 10.03 6.55 -1.07
C PHE A 316 9.52 6.24 0.34
N TRP A 317 8.88 7.20 1.02
CA TRP A 317 8.41 7.01 2.39
C TRP A 317 7.31 5.97 2.53
N TYR A 318 6.48 5.78 1.51
CA TYR A 318 5.49 4.71 1.47
C TYR A 318 6.16 3.34 1.60
N HIS A 319 7.20 3.06 0.80
CA HIS A 319 7.87 1.78 0.82
C HIS A 319 8.81 1.62 2.04
N GLN A 320 9.39 2.71 2.55
CA GLN A 320 10.17 2.65 3.79
C GLN A 320 9.31 2.31 5.02
N ASN A 321 8.00 2.57 4.98
CA ASN A 321 7.10 2.31 6.11
C ASN A 321 6.33 0.97 6.00
N LEU A 322 6.71 0.06 5.09
CA LEU A 322 5.98 -1.21 4.89
C LEU A 322 5.91 -2.09 6.14
N ALA A 323 6.99 -2.18 6.91
CA ALA A 323 7.01 -2.90 8.19
C ALA A 323 5.98 -2.34 9.19
N ARG A 324 5.90 -1.01 9.28
CA ARG A 324 4.95 -0.31 10.16
C ARG A 324 3.52 -0.48 9.67
N ARG A 325 3.29 -0.38 8.37
CA ARG A 325 1.99 -0.66 7.75
C ARG A 325 1.50 -2.05 8.17
N PHE A 326 2.35 -3.07 8.04
CA PHE A 326 1.98 -4.43 8.44
C PHE A 326 1.62 -4.54 9.93
N HIS A 327 2.35 -3.84 10.80
CA HIS A 327 2.05 -3.80 12.23
C HIS A 327 0.75 -3.04 12.55
N GLN A 328 0.49 -1.92 11.88
CA GLN A 328 -0.69 -1.08 12.07
C GLN A 328 -1.96 -1.71 11.47
N GLU A 329 -1.80 -2.53 10.43
CA GLU A 329 -2.87 -3.15 9.67
C GLU A 329 -2.72 -4.67 9.61
N PRO A 330 -2.69 -5.38 10.75
CA PRO A 330 -2.40 -6.82 10.76
C PRO A 330 -3.48 -7.62 10.00
N PHE A 331 -4.71 -7.10 9.95
CA PHE A 331 -5.75 -7.69 9.11
C PHE A 331 -5.38 -7.58 7.62
N TRP A 332 -4.81 -6.49 7.12
CA TRP A 332 -4.48 -6.29 5.69
C TRP A 332 -3.02 -6.65 5.38
N GLY A 333 -2.61 -7.85 5.82
CA GLY A 333 -1.24 -8.34 5.81
C GLY A 333 -0.87 -9.33 4.71
N ASP A 334 -1.74 -9.59 3.72
CA ASP A 334 -1.50 -10.63 2.68
C ASP A 334 -0.37 -10.28 1.69
N ILE A 335 0.22 -9.09 1.83
CA ILE A 335 1.46 -8.72 1.16
C ILE A 335 2.66 -9.51 1.67
N VAL A 336 2.59 -10.07 2.89
CA VAL A 336 3.69 -10.83 3.46
C VAL A 336 3.86 -12.12 2.70
N TRP A 337 5.08 -12.36 2.25
CA TRP A 337 5.45 -13.58 1.56
C TRP A 337 6.68 -14.21 2.20
N GLN A 338 6.65 -15.53 2.30
CA GLN A 338 7.76 -16.31 2.80
C GLN A 338 8.57 -16.86 1.65
N ILE A 339 9.89 -16.73 1.71
CA ILE A 339 10.79 -17.41 0.79
C ILE A 339 10.81 -18.90 1.18
N PRO A 340 10.41 -19.83 0.30
CA PRO A 340 10.39 -21.25 0.63
C PRO A 340 11.75 -21.74 1.13
N GLY A 341 11.75 -22.43 2.28
CA GLY A 341 12.98 -22.92 2.94
C GLY A 341 13.70 -21.88 3.81
N PHE A 342 13.20 -20.65 3.90
CA PHE A 342 13.75 -19.58 4.73
C PHE A 342 12.71 -18.93 5.63
N GLY A 343 13.14 -18.66 6.86
CA GLY A 343 12.34 -17.97 7.87
C GLY A 343 11.21 -18.82 8.43
N ASP A 344 10.72 -18.41 9.59
CA ASP A 344 9.42 -18.78 10.11
C ASP A 344 8.64 -17.46 10.14
N VAL A 345 7.52 -17.38 9.40
CA VAL A 345 6.72 -16.16 9.30
C VAL A 345 6.29 -15.70 10.69
N GLU A 346 5.91 -16.61 11.58
CA GLU A 346 5.53 -16.24 12.93
C GLU A 346 6.71 -15.64 13.70
N MET A 347 7.89 -16.24 13.57
CA MET A 347 9.11 -15.73 14.19
C MET A 347 9.49 -14.36 13.61
N GLY A 348 9.40 -14.18 12.29
CA GLY A 348 9.61 -12.91 11.61
C GLY A 348 8.66 -11.83 12.13
N ILE A 349 7.36 -12.15 12.28
CA ILE A 349 6.36 -11.26 12.86
C ILE A 349 6.71 -10.89 14.30
N ARG A 350 7.09 -11.87 15.13
CA ARG A 350 7.45 -11.64 16.54
C ARG A 350 8.67 -10.71 16.64
N ASN A 351 9.72 -10.98 15.87
CA ASN A 351 10.94 -10.18 15.87
C ASN A 351 10.66 -8.75 15.37
N LEU A 352 9.85 -8.60 14.32
CA LEU A 352 9.46 -7.30 13.80
C LEU A 352 8.71 -6.47 14.85
N LYS A 353 7.79 -7.08 15.60
CA LYS A 353 7.07 -6.41 16.70
C LYS A 353 8.04 -5.92 17.80
N ILE A 354 9.04 -6.72 18.14
CA ILE A 354 10.06 -6.35 19.13
C ILE A 354 10.85 -5.14 18.66
N GLU A 355 11.32 -5.13 17.41
CA GLU A 355 12.11 -4.02 16.88
C GLU A 355 11.29 -2.74 16.70
N LEU A 356 10.02 -2.85 16.29
CA LEU A 356 9.11 -1.70 16.24
C LEU A 356 8.91 -1.06 17.62
N ALA A 357 8.68 -1.86 18.66
CA ALA A 357 8.55 -1.35 20.02
C ALA A 357 9.84 -0.68 20.52
N LYS A 358 11.02 -1.19 20.11
CA LYS A 358 12.31 -0.54 20.40
C LYS A 358 12.45 0.80 19.68
N ASP A 359 12.06 0.89 18.41
CA ASP A 359 12.07 2.12 17.62
C ASP A 359 11.14 3.19 18.22
N GLU A 360 9.92 2.82 18.60
CA GLU A 360 8.97 3.72 19.25
C GLU A 360 9.51 4.28 20.56
N LYS A 361 10.05 3.42 21.44
CA LYS A 361 10.69 3.86 22.69
C LYS A 361 11.85 4.81 22.44
N LYS A 362 12.66 4.58 21.40
CA LYS A 362 13.76 5.50 21.02
C LYS A 362 13.22 6.86 20.57
N LYS A 363 12.16 6.89 19.77
CA LYS A 363 11.52 8.12 19.30
C LYS A 363 10.88 8.93 20.41
N GLU A 364 10.22 8.26 21.36
CA GLU A 364 9.66 8.92 22.54
C GLU A 364 10.75 9.57 23.40
N LYS A 365 11.86 8.86 23.65
CA LYS A 365 13.03 9.40 24.34
C LYS A 365 13.60 10.61 23.61
N MET A 366 13.75 10.56 22.29
CA MET A 366 14.21 11.69 21.49
C MET A 366 13.25 12.88 21.58
N LYS A 367 11.94 12.68 21.44
CA LYS A 367 10.94 13.76 21.58
C LYS A 367 10.99 14.41 22.97
N LYS A 368 11.21 13.61 24.01
CA LYS A 368 11.36 14.11 25.38
C LYS A 368 12.63 14.94 25.52
N TRP A 369 13.76 14.46 24.99
CA TRP A 369 15.04 15.15 24.96
C TRP A 369 14.99 16.48 24.18
N GLU A 370 14.32 16.52 23.02
CA GLU A 370 14.12 17.75 22.24
C GLU A 370 13.27 18.77 23.00
N LYS A 371 12.20 18.32 23.67
CA LYS A 371 11.39 19.18 24.54
C LYS A 371 12.22 19.73 25.71
N GLU A 372 13.08 18.92 26.32
CA GLU A 372 13.98 19.34 27.39
C GLU A 372 15.01 20.39 26.91
N LYS A 373 15.52 20.28 25.68
CA LYS A 373 16.38 21.32 25.07
C LYS A 373 15.64 22.62 24.75
N SER A 374 14.32 22.58 24.54
CA SER A 374 13.52 23.75 24.17
C SER A 374 13.10 24.66 25.34
N TRP A 375 13.51 24.33 26.58
CA TRP A 375 13.30 25.19 27.75
C TRP A 375 14.63 25.74 28.30
N GLY A 376 14.99 26.95 27.87
CA GLY A 376 15.88 27.86 28.61
C GLY A 376 17.39 27.62 28.51
N PHE A 377 18.09 28.62 27.97
CA PHE A 377 19.52 28.95 28.18
C PHE A 377 20.44 27.85 28.74
N LYS A 378 21.25 27.26 27.87
CA LYS A 378 22.65 26.94 28.22
C LYS A 378 23.52 27.00 26.97
N GLU A 379 24.52 27.87 27.03
CA GLU A 379 25.61 27.93 26.06
C GLU A 379 26.38 26.61 26.00
N ILE A 380 26.99 26.46 24.83
CA ILE A 380 27.69 25.31 24.26
C ILE A 380 28.80 24.76 25.17
N LEU A 381 28.90 23.42 25.25
CA LEU A 381 30.19 22.74 25.06
C LEU A 381 30.01 21.62 24.05
N VAL A 382 30.69 21.79 22.91
CA VAL A 382 30.86 20.76 21.89
C VAL A 382 31.75 19.67 22.49
N GLU A 383 31.16 18.54 22.88
CA GLU A 383 31.91 17.30 22.96
C GLU A 383 31.57 16.45 21.73
N LYS A 384 32.58 16.28 20.89
CA LYS A 384 32.59 15.38 19.74
C LYS A 384 32.23 13.98 20.21
N CYS A 385 31.09 13.44 19.77
CA CYS A 385 30.93 11.99 19.74
C CYS A 385 31.72 11.45 18.55
N ASP A 386 32.97 11.07 18.80
CA ASP A 386 33.75 10.22 17.91
C ASP A 386 33.07 8.85 17.79
N PHE A 387 32.71 8.47 16.57
CA PHE A 387 32.44 7.08 16.20
C PHE A 387 33.78 6.35 16.04
N LYS A 388 34.11 5.47 16.99
CA LYS A 388 35.03 4.31 16.85
C LYS A 388 34.29 3.14 17.50
N GLY A 389 34.05 1.99 16.87
CA GLY A 389 34.99 1.15 16.14
C GLY A 389 35.27 -0.08 17.00
N LEU A 390 34.63 -1.21 16.66
CA LEU A 390 34.84 -2.62 17.06
C LEU A 390 35.94 -2.97 18.10
N GLY A 391 35.57 -3.80 19.08
CA GLY A 391 36.52 -4.61 19.87
C GLY A 391 35.79 -5.49 20.88
N GLN A 392 35.97 -6.81 20.77
CA GLN A 392 35.46 -7.86 21.67
C GLN A 392 36.02 -7.70 23.08
N GLU A 393 35.24 -8.09 24.09
CA GLU A 393 35.76 -8.90 25.21
C GLU A 393 34.60 -9.62 25.91
N SER A 394 34.83 -10.91 26.11
CA SER A 394 34.03 -11.87 26.86
C SER A 394 34.19 -11.67 28.36
N GLU A 395 33.12 -11.82 29.14
CA GLU A 395 33.24 -12.30 30.52
C GLU A 395 31.97 -13.01 30.99
N GLU A 396 32.22 -14.08 31.74
CA GLU A 396 31.28 -15.11 32.18
C GLU A 396 30.66 -14.80 33.55
N VAL A 397 29.40 -15.24 33.69
CA VAL A 397 28.75 -15.76 34.92
C VAL A 397 28.39 -14.76 36.04
N LYS A 398 27.10 -14.67 36.37
CA LYS A 398 26.57 -15.21 37.64
C LYS A 398 25.04 -15.30 37.66
N ASP A 399 24.62 -16.51 37.97
CA ASP A 399 23.30 -16.98 38.36
C ASP A 399 22.92 -16.39 39.73
N SER A 400 21.69 -15.91 39.86
CA SER A 400 20.99 -15.77 41.14
C SER A 400 19.50 -15.63 40.86
N GLY A 401 18.76 -16.70 41.19
CA GLY A 401 17.31 -16.76 41.07
C GLY A 401 16.57 -15.80 41.98
N ASP A 402 15.29 -15.61 41.67
CA ASP A 402 14.19 -15.75 42.61
C ASP A 402 12.83 -15.69 41.88
N ALA A 403 12.19 -16.86 41.81
CA ALA A 403 10.81 -17.15 42.20
C ALA A 403 9.68 -16.07 42.19
N PHE A 404 8.57 -16.47 41.55
CA PHE A 404 7.14 -16.24 41.92
C PHE A 404 6.55 -14.82 41.72
N TYR A 405 5.31 -14.57 41.25
CA TYR A 405 4.07 -15.34 41.12
C TYR A 405 3.31 -15.01 39.82
N ASP A 406 2.80 -16.08 39.21
CA ASP A 406 1.70 -16.11 38.25
C ASP A 406 0.35 -15.97 39.01
N LYS A 407 -0.62 -15.25 38.44
CA LYS A 407 -2.00 -15.21 38.93
C LYS A 407 -2.94 -15.38 37.76
N ASN A 408 -3.35 -16.63 37.60
CA ASN A 408 -4.56 -17.08 36.92
C ASN A 408 -5.80 -16.28 37.35
N PHE A 409 -6.66 -16.01 36.39
CA PHE A 409 -8.11 -16.04 36.58
C PHE A 409 -8.74 -16.62 35.31
N ASP A 410 -9.02 -17.92 35.36
CA ASP A 410 -10.04 -18.56 34.54
C ASP A 410 -11.40 -18.41 35.26
N ILE A 411 -12.49 -18.40 34.49
CA ILE A 411 -13.68 -19.26 34.67
C ILE A 411 -14.51 -19.19 33.38
N ASP A 412 -14.77 -20.37 32.84
CA ASP A 412 -15.63 -20.70 31.71
C ASP A 412 -17.13 -20.41 31.96
N ALA A 413 -17.93 -20.34 30.89
CA ALA A 413 -19.02 -21.31 30.66
C ALA A 413 -19.80 -21.05 29.35
N GLU A 414 -20.23 -22.17 28.78
CA GLU A 414 -20.92 -22.47 27.52
C GLU A 414 -22.30 -21.84 27.30
N GLU A 415 -22.74 -21.79 26.03
CA GLU A 415 -24.02 -22.42 25.60
C GLU A 415 -24.13 -22.48 24.06
N GLN A 416 -24.49 -23.66 23.53
CA GLN A 416 -24.98 -23.88 22.15
C GLN A 416 -26.50 -23.67 22.06
N PRO A 417 -27.09 -23.60 20.84
CA PRO A 417 -27.82 -24.79 20.38
C PRO A 417 -27.81 -25.06 18.85
N GLU A 418 -28.16 -26.30 18.50
CA GLU A 418 -28.39 -26.85 17.16
C GLU A 418 -29.71 -26.39 16.49
N ASN A 419 -29.74 -26.36 15.14
CA ASN A 419 -30.62 -27.15 14.23
C ASN A 419 -31.14 -26.45 12.95
N MET A 420 -30.86 -27.13 11.82
CA MET A 420 -31.70 -27.48 10.63
C MET A 420 -32.70 -26.50 9.92
N THR A 421 -32.45 -26.38 8.60
CA THR A 421 -33.34 -26.34 7.39
C THR A 421 -34.40 -25.25 7.09
N ILE A 422 -34.45 -24.93 5.78
CA ILE A 422 -35.23 -23.93 5.01
C ILE A 422 -36.68 -24.39 4.73
N PRO A 423 -37.65 -23.49 4.41
CA PRO A 423 -37.96 -23.21 2.98
C PRO A 423 -38.32 -21.73 2.64
N SER A 424 -38.22 -21.40 1.34
CA SER A 424 -38.63 -20.14 0.69
C SER A 424 -40.15 -19.88 0.72
N PRO A 425 -40.63 -18.66 0.41
CA PRO A 425 -41.14 -18.43 -0.95
C PRO A 425 -40.93 -17.02 -1.56
N THR A 426 -41.15 -17.01 -2.87
CA THR A 426 -41.29 -15.96 -3.89
C THR A 426 -42.10 -14.70 -3.53
N SER A 427 -41.68 -13.52 -4.03
CA SER A 427 -42.25 -12.84 -5.22
C SER A 427 -42.01 -11.32 -5.23
N THR A 428 -41.76 -10.80 -6.45
CA THR A 428 -42.08 -9.47 -7.01
C THR A 428 -41.97 -8.20 -6.16
N PHE A 429 -41.18 -7.20 -6.61
CA PHE A 429 -41.51 -5.76 -6.58
C PHE A 429 -40.36 -4.96 -7.27
N SER A 430 -40.55 -4.35 -8.44
CA SER A 430 -41.15 -3.01 -8.72
C SER A 430 -40.08 -1.98 -9.08
N LEU A 431 -40.12 -1.55 -10.34
CA LEU A 431 -39.13 -0.76 -11.09
C LEU A 431 -39.03 0.73 -10.68
N LYS A 432 -39.43 1.12 -9.45
CA LYS A 432 -39.49 2.53 -9.02
C LYS A 432 -38.36 2.99 -8.09
N PHE A 433 -37.42 2.12 -7.73
CA PHE A 433 -36.34 2.45 -6.77
C PHE A 433 -35.09 3.12 -7.37
N PHE A 434 -34.96 3.22 -8.70
CA PHE A 434 -33.72 3.69 -9.34
C PHE A 434 -33.50 5.20 -9.33
N PHE A 435 -34.53 6.02 -9.09
CA PHE A 435 -34.38 7.48 -9.12
C PHE A 435 -34.29 8.14 -7.74
N ILE A 436 -34.69 7.46 -6.67
CA ILE A 436 -34.75 8.06 -5.33
C ILE A 436 -33.43 7.85 -4.56
N LEU A 437 -32.72 6.75 -4.81
CA LEU A 437 -31.50 6.40 -4.10
C LEU A 437 -30.32 7.38 -4.32
N PRO A 438 -30.05 7.88 -5.54
CA PRO A 438 -28.99 8.87 -5.76
C PRO A 438 -29.29 10.21 -5.09
N ILE A 439 -30.57 10.60 -5.06
CA ILE A 439 -31.04 11.84 -4.45
C ILE A 439 -30.95 11.75 -2.92
N LEU A 440 -31.38 10.63 -2.32
CA LEU A 440 -31.25 10.38 -0.89
C LEU A 440 -29.79 10.31 -0.43
N LEU A 441 -28.90 9.72 -1.24
CA LEU A 441 -27.47 9.71 -0.93
C LEU A 441 -26.87 11.11 -1.01
N SER A 442 -27.21 11.92 -2.02
CA SER A 442 -26.76 13.31 -2.14
C SER A 442 -27.28 14.19 -0.98
N PHE A 443 -28.52 13.96 -0.54
CA PHE A 443 -29.12 14.66 0.60
C PHE A 443 -28.51 14.22 1.94
N MET A 444 -28.16 12.94 2.08
CA MET A 444 -27.41 12.43 3.23
C MET A 444 -26.01 13.03 3.30
N PHE A 445 -25.31 13.18 2.17
CA PHE A 445 -24.02 13.89 2.12
C PHE A 445 -24.17 15.37 2.50
N TYR A 446 -25.25 16.04 2.07
CA TYR A 446 -25.54 17.41 2.47
C TYR A 446 -25.78 17.56 3.98
N LEU A 447 -26.55 16.66 4.60
CA LEU A 447 -26.82 16.69 6.05
C LEU A 447 -25.58 16.39 6.90
N ILE A 448 -24.70 15.49 6.43
CA ILE A 448 -23.42 15.21 7.10
C ILE A 448 -22.50 16.44 7.05
N ILE A 449 -22.44 17.13 5.91
CA ILE A 449 -21.58 18.32 5.74
C ILE A 449 -22.14 19.53 6.51
N SER A 450 -23.46 19.69 6.54
CA SER A 450 -24.11 20.86 7.16
C SER A 450 -24.09 20.84 8.70
N HIS A 451 -24.00 19.65 9.31
CA HIS A 451 -23.87 19.51 10.77
C HIS A 451 -22.41 19.48 11.29
N LEU A 452 -21.42 19.64 10.42
CA LEU A 452 -19.99 19.69 10.79
C LEU A 452 -19.45 21.13 10.95
N TYR A 453 -20.27 22.16 10.74
CA TYR A 453 -19.87 23.57 10.82
C TYR A 453 -20.76 24.44 11.73
N TYR A 454 -21.50 23.81 12.65
CA TYR A 454 -22.09 24.44 13.82
C TYR A 454 -21.80 23.65 15.09
#